data_AF-A0A8C8W3G8-F1
#
_entry.id   AF-A0A8C8W3G8-F1
#
_cell.length_a   1.000
_cell.length_b   1.000
_cell.length_c   1.000
_cell.angle_alpha   90.00
_cell.angle_beta   90.00
_cell.angle_gamma   90.00
#
_symmetry.space_group_name_H-M   'P 1'
#
loop_
_entity.id
_entity.type
_entity.pdbx_description
1 polymer ?
#
loop_
_entity_poly.entity_id
_entity_poly.type
_entity_poly.pdbx_seq_one_letter_code
_entity_poly.pdbx_strand_id
1 'polypeptide(L)'
;MSVRSYFQEKLHVIQDLVIEEPRTGLRQVKHSKSGKSLTQSLWLNNNVLNDLEDFSQVVTQLLQHPENLVWIDLSFNDLTSIDPVLTTFFNLSVLYLHGNSIHHLGEVNKLSVFPRLRSLTLHGNPIEEEKGYRQYVLCNLPRITTFDFSGITKADLTTAEVWKCMNIKPKKVQIKQDVL
;
A
#
# COMPACT_ATOMS: atom_id res chain seq x y z
N MET A 1 -0.38 -10.97 -14.59
CA MET A 1 -1.79 -10.72 -14.97
C MET A 1 -2.02 -9.23 -14.82
N SER A 2 -2.15 -8.50 -15.91
CA SER A 2 -2.25 -7.03 -15.89
C SER A 2 -3.27 -6.61 -16.92
N VAL A 3 -4.24 -5.82 -16.48
CA VAL A 3 -5.11 -5.01 -17.32
C VAL A 3 -4.70 -3.57 -17.02
N ARG A 4 -4.39 -2.81 -18.08
CA ARG A 4 -4.07 -1.38 -18.01
C ARG A 4 -5.25 -0.59 -17.42
N SER A 5 -4.96 0.61 -16.89
CA SER A 5 -5.83 1.46 -16.08
C SER A 5 -7.31 1.49 -16.52
N TYR A 6 -8.19 1.49 -15.51
CA TYR A 6 -9.63 1.26 -15.63
C TYR A 6 -10.43 2.39 -16.29
N PHE A 7 -9.84 3.59 -16.49
CA PHE A 7 -10.59 4.82 -16.78
C PHE A 7 -10.07 5.54 -18.02
N GLN A 8 -10.96 6.12 -18.83
CA GLN A 8 -10.64 6.78 -20.10
C GLN A 8 -9.95 8.14 -19.88
N GLU A 9 -10.31 8.82 -18.78
CA GLU A 9 -9.66 10.01 -18.23
C GLU A 9 -8.90 9.66 -16.95
N LYS A 10 -7.95 10.52 -16.55
CA LYS A 10 -7.24 10.35 -15.27
C LYS A 10 -8.19 10.72 -14.14
N LEU A 11 -8.32 9.84 -13.14
CA LEU A 11 -9.08 10.15 -11.94
C LEU A 11 -8.39 11.25 -11.15
N HIS A 12 -9.17 12.26 -10.76
CA HIS A 12 -8.74 13.32 -9.84
C HIS A 12 -9.16 13.04 -8.41
N VAL A 13 -10.33 12.41 -8.23
CA VAL A 13 -10.87 12.04 -6.92
C VAL A 13 -11.38 10.60 -6.95
N ILE A 14 -11.52 10.00 -5.76
CA ILE A 14 -11.92 8.59 -5.63
C ILE A 14 -13.39 8.35 -5.98
N GLN A 15 -14.26 9.35 -5.83
CA GLN A 15 -15.70 9.23 -6.09
C GLN A 15 -16.00 8.99 -7.58
N ASP A 16 -15.10 9.43 -8.47
CA ASP A 16 -15.20 9.24 -9.92
C ASP A 16 -15.24 7.75 -10.32
N LEU A 17 -14.68 6.86 -9.49
CA LEU A 17 -14.71 5.41 -9.69
C LEU A 17 -16.12 4.80 -9.78
N VAL A 18 -17.12 5.44 -9.16
CA VAL A 18 -18.49 4.95 -9.14
C VAL A 18 -19.26 5.38 -10.40
N ILE A 19 -18.82 6.47 -11.03
CA ILE A 19 -19.49 7.12 -12.16
C ILE A 19 -18.95 6.56 -13.47
N GLU A 20 -17.64 6.33 -13.53
CA GLU A 20 -16.97 5.89 -14.73
C GLU A 20 -17.13 4.38 -15.00
N GLU A 21 -17.40 4.02 -16.25
CA GLU A 21 -17.50 2.61 -16.64
C GLU A 21 -16.12 1.94 -16.63
N PRO A 22 -15.96 0.77 -15.96
CA PRO A 22 -14.73 -0.01 -16.06
C PRO A 22 -14.41 -0.35 -17.52
N ARG A 23 -13.24 0.04 -18.03
CA ARG A 23 -12.82 -0.39 -19.37
C ARG A 23 -12.95 -1.91 -19.51
N THR A 24 -13.51 -2.36 -20.63
CA THR A 24 -13.64 -3.78 -20.98
C THR A 24 -12.25 -4.40 -21.17
N GLY A 25 -11.70 -4.93 -20.08
CA GLY A 25 -10.48 -5.72 -20.13
C GLY A 25 -10.68 -7.04 -20.87
N LEU A 26 -9.58 -7.69 -21.26
CA LEU A 26 -9.55 -9.02 -21.88
C LEU A 26 -10.25 -10.13 -21.05
N ARG A 27 -10.52 -9.87 -19.76
CA ARG A 27 -11.32 -10.73 -18.88
C ARG A 27 -12.43 -9.93 -18.24
N GLN A 28 -13.67 -10.38 -18.42
CA GLN A 28 -14.81 -9.83 -17.71
C GLN A 28 -14.65 -10.07 -16.21
N VAL A 29 -14.79 -8.98 -15.45
CA VAL A 29 -14.93 -9.04 -14.00
C VAL A 29 -16.22 -9.79 -13.69
N LYS A 30 -16.18 -10.71 -12.73
CA LYS A 30 -17.39 -11.41 -12.30
C LYS A 30 -18.17 -10.49 -11.37
N HIS A 31 -19.47 -10.37 -11.61
CA HIS A 31 -20.37 -9.60 -10.77
C HIS A 31 -21.31 -10.52 -9.98
N SER A 32 -21.72 -10.07 -8.80
CA SER A 32 -22.76 -10.71 -8.01
C SER A 32 -24.15 -10.43 -8.59
N LYS A 33 -25.18 -11.07 -8.04
CA LYS A 33 -26.58 -10.78 -8.41
C LYS A 33 -26.99 -9.32 -8.13
N SER A 34 -26.28 -8.62 -7.24
CA SER A 34 -26.53 -7.21 -6.94
C SER A 34 -25.71 -6.25 -7.82
N GLY A 35 -25.01 -6.75 -8.84
CA GLY A 35 -24.18 -5.94 -9.74
C GLY A 35 -22.80 -5.58 -9.18
N LYS A 36 -22.50 -5.89 -7.91
CA LYS A 36 -21.19 -5.59 -7.31
C LYS A 36 -20.10 -6.53 -7.81
N SER A 37 -18.88 -6.01 -7.93
CA SER A 37 -17.73 -6.78 -8.40
C SER A 37 -17.29 -7.81 -7.35
N LEU A 38 -16.91 -9.00 -7.82
CA LEU A 38 -16.32 -10.10 -7.03
C LEU A 38 -14.78 -10.11 -7.09
N THR A 39 -14.15 -9.05 -7.60
CA THR A 39 -12.70 -8.94 -7.66
C THR A 39 -12.07 -8.83 -6.27
N GLN A 40 -10.81 -9.24 -6.17
CA GLN A 40 -9.94 -9.05 -5.00
C GLN A 40 -8.80 -8.07 -5.29
N SER A 41 -8.87 -7.39 -6.44
CA SER A 41 -7.84 -6.49 -6.93
C SER A 41 -8.45 -5.19 -7.42
N LEU A 42 -7.86 -4.07 -6.99
CA LEU A 42 -8.17 -2.72 -7.46
C LEU A 42 -6.95 -2.15 -8.18
N TRP A 43 -7.19 -1.60 -9.37
CA TRP A 43 -6.16 -1.00 -10.20
C TRP A 43 -6.53 0.47 -10.43
N LEU A 44 -5.78 1.34 -9.76
CA LEU A 44 -6.00 2.79 -9.70
C LEU A 44 -4.76 3.54 -10.18
N ASN A 45 -3.89 2.85 -10.90
CA ASN A 45 -2.63 3.38 -11.36
C ASN A 45 -2.78 4.32 -12.56
N ASN A 46 -1.79 5.19 -12.75
CA ASN A 46 -1.74 6.21 -13.81
C ASN A 46 -2.89 7.23 -13.73
N ASN A 47 -3.23 7.68 -12.53
CA ASN A 47 -4.19 8.75 -12.29
C ASN A 47 -3.48 9.98 -11.70
N VAL A 48 -4.21 10.90 -11.08
CA VAL A 48 -3.68 12.11 -10.41
C VAL A 48 -4.27 12.24 -9.01
N LEU A 49 -4.48 11.10 -8.35
CA LEU A 49 -5.00 11.03 -6.99
C LEU A 49 -3.94 11.56 -6.02
N ASN A 50 -4.30 12.52 -5.19
CA ASN A 50 -3.40 13.09 -4.17
C ASN A 50 -3.81 12.71 -2.73
N ASP A 51 -5.02 12.19 -2.55
CA ASP A 51 -5.56 11.62 -1.31
C ASP A 51 -6.44 10.38 -1.61
N LEU A 52 -6.93 9.73 -0.55
CA LEU A 52 -7.86 8.61 -0.61
C LEU A 52 -9.15 8.90 0.19
N GLU A 53 -9.66 10.13 0.13
CA GLU A 53 -10.92 10.50 0.75
C GLU A 53 -12.07 9.62 0.22
N ASP A 54 -12.98 9.22 1.11
CA ASP A 54 -14.09 8.29 0.86
C ASP A 54 -13.72 6.91 0.27
N PHE A 55 -12.44 6.53 0.28
CA PHE A 55 -11.99 5.27 -0.32
C PHE A 55 -12.72 4.05 0.20
N SER A 56 -12.92 3.96 1.52
CA SER A 56 -13.67 2.84 2.12
C SER A 56 -15.12 2.79 1.64
N GLN A 57 -15.78 3.94 1.51
CA GLN A 57 -17.16 4.05 1.03
C GLN A 57 -17.25 3.61 -0.43
N VAL A 58 -16.41 4.16 -1.30
CA VAL A 58 -16.38 3.84 -2.73
C VAL A 58 -16.09 2.35 -2.95
N VAL A 59 -15.08 1.80 -2.26
CA VAL A 59 -14.77 0.36 -2.36
C VAL A 59 -15.95 -0.50 -1.90
N THR A 60 -16.68 -0.10 -0.86
CA THR A 60 -17.88 -0.80 -0.38
C THR A 60 -19.04 -0.75 -1.37
N GLN A 61 -19.15 0.32 -2.15
CA GLN A 61 -20.14 0.41 -3.22
C GLN A 61 -19.76 -0.48 -4.41
N LEU A 62 -18.48 -0.50 -4.79
CA LEU A 62 -17.98 -1.25 -5.95
C LEU A 62 -17.91 -2.76 -5.72
N LEU A 63 -17.45 -3.18 -4.53
CA LEU A 63 -17.10 -4.57 -4.26
C LEU A 63 -18.15 -5.27 -3.40
N GLN A 64 -18.44 -6.52 -3.75
CA GLN A 64 -19.31 -7.37 -2.95
C GLN A 64 -18.67 -7.76 -1.61
N HIS A 65 -17.34 -7.90 -1.61
CA HIS A 65 -16.53 -8.31 -0.46
C HIS A 65 -15.26 -7.45 -0.35
N PRO A 66 -15.36 -6.16 0.05
CA PRO A 66 -14.21 -5.28 0.29
C PRO A 66 -13.14 -5.89 1.19
N GLU A 67 -13.56 -6.66 2.20
CA GLU A 67 -12.70 -7.35 3.15
C GLU A 67 -11.77 -8.36 2.50
N ASN A 68 -12.11 -8.85 1.30
CA ASN A 68 -11.32 -9.82 0.56
C ASN A 68 -10.31 -9.17 -0.41
N LEU A 69 -10.08 -7.87 -0.32
CA LEU A 69 -9.05 -7.22 -1.12
C LEU A 69 -7.65 -7.74 -0.78
N VAL A 70 -6.96 -8.18 -1.83
CA VAL A 70 -5.62 -8.78 -1.77
C VAL A 70 -4.59 -7.90 -2.49
N TRP A 71 -5.01 -7.15 -3.50
CA TRP A 71 -4.12 -6.33 -4.33
C TRP A 71 -4.70 -4.93 -4.53
N ILE A 72 -3.90 -3.90 -4.21
CA ILE A 72 -4.19 -2.52 -4.58
C ILE A 72 -3.00 -1.95 -5.34
N ASP A 73 -3.25 -1.47 -6.56
CA ASP A 73 -2.27 -0.75 -7.36
C ASP A 73 -2.63 0.74 -7.41
N LEU A 74 -1.84 1.56 -6.71
CA LEU A 74 -1.93 3.02 -6.65
C LEU A 74 -0.70 3.68 -7.30
N SER A 75 0.05 2.94 -8.12
CA SER A 75 1.27 3.46 -8.76
C SER A 75 0.99 4.61 -9.73
N PHE A 76 1.96 5.51 -9.92
CA PHE A 76 1.82 6.66 -10.84
C PHE A 76 0.58 7.51 -10.51
N ASN A 77 0.53 7.99 -9.27
CA ASN A 77 -0.42 8.98 -8.73
C ASN A 77 0.38 10.11 -8.05
N ASP A 78 -0.29 11.01 -7.34
CA ASP A 78 0.31 12.16 -6.66
C ASP A 78 0.22 12.05 -5.13
N LEU A 79 0.12 10.83 -4.58
CA LEU A 79 -0.02 10.61 -3.14
C LEU A 79 1.23 11.07 -2.39
N THR A 80 1.05 11.92 -1.39
CA THR A 80 2.17 12.46 -0.59
C THR A 80 2.48 11.64 0.65
N SER A 81 1.60 10.72 1.01
CA SER A 81 1.65 9.91 2.22
C SER A 81 0.94 8.57 2.00
N ILE A 82 1.21 7.59 2.87
CA ILE A 82 0.46 6.34 2.95
C ILE A 82 -0.79 6.60 3.79
N ASP A 83 -1.95 6.62 3.15
CA ASP A 83 -3.21 6.89 3.83
C ASP A 83 -3.56 5.77 4.83
N PRO A 84 -3.93 6.09 6.09
CA PRO A 84 -4.38 5.11 7.08
C PRO A 84 -5.58 4.27 6.63
N VAL A 85 -6.43 4.74 5.71
CA VAL A 85 -7.57 3.96 5.19
C VAL A 85 -7.13 2.63 4.58
N LEU A 86 -5.91 2.56 4.01
CA LEU A 86 -5.38 1.31 3.45
C LEU A 86 -5.27 0.23 4.54
N THR A 87 -4.99 0.63 5.79
CA THR A 87 -4.82 -0.30 6.92
C THR A 87 -6.09 -1.06 7.29
N THR A 88 -7.26 -0.65 6.78
CA THR A 88 -8.53 -1.35 7.03
C THR A 88 -8.66 -2.65 6.22
N PHE A 89 -7.84 -2.83 5.18
CA PHE A 89 -7.90 -4.01 4.30
C PHE A 89 -6.92 -5.10 4.77
N PHE A 90 -7.24 -5.78 5.88
CA PHE A 90 -6.35 -6.74 6.55
C PHE A 90 -5.86 -7.93 5.69
N ASN A 91 -6.54 -8.22 4.58
CA ASN A 91 -6.17 -9.28 3.64
C ASN A 91 -5.17 -8.85 2.56
N LEU A 92 -4.77 -7.58 2.55
CA LEU A 92 -3.86 -7.03 1.55
C LEU A 92 -2.51 -7.78 1.57
N SER A 93 -2.12 -8.25 0.38
CA SER A 93 -0.88 -9.01 0.14
C SER A 93 0.06 -8.24 -0.80
N VAL A 94 -0.51 -7.45 -1.72
CA VAL A 94 0.22 -6.66 -2.70
C VAL A 94 -0.25 -5.22 -2.65
N LEU A 95 0.69 -4.30 -2.42
CA LEU A 95 0.45 -2.85 -2.42
C LEU A 95 1.50 -2.16 -3.29
N TYR A 96 1.06 -1.54 -4.38
CA TYR A 96 1.95 -0.76 -5.25
C TYR A 96 1.72 0.72 -5.04
N LEU A 97 2.78 1.43 -4.66
CA LEU A 97 2.80 2.87 -4.38
C LEU A 97 3.96 3.59 -5.11
N HIS A 98 4.67 2.89 -5.99
CA HIS A 98 5.77 3.49 -6.76
C HIS A 98 5.30 4.62 -7.68
N GLY A 99 6.19 5.58 -7.96
CA GLY A 99 5.84 6.75 -8.79
C GLY A 99 4.76 7.63 -8.15
N ASN A 100 4.86 7.85 -6.84
CA ASN A 100 4.05 8.82 -6.10
C ASN A 100 4.96 9.90 -5.50
N SER A 101 4.46 10.71 -4.58
CA SER A 101 5.20 11.77 -3.89
C SER A 101 5.38 11.48 -2.39
N ILE A 102 5.61 10.22 -1.98
CA ILE A 102 5.78 9.84 -0.57
C ILE A 102 7.19 10.22 -0.10
N HIS A 103 7.28 11.00 0.98
CA HIS A 103 8.56 11.59 1.41
C HIS A 103 9.25 10.88 2.57
N HIS A 104 8.48 10.37 3.54
CA HIS A 104 9.04 10.05 4.86
C HIS A 104 9.05 8.56 5.17
N LEU A 105 10.18 8.05 5.67
CA LEU A 105 10.30 6.65 6.15
C LEU A 105 9.25 6.27 7.19
N GLY A 106 8.83 7.22 8.04
CA GLY A 106 7.81 7.00 9.06
C GLY A 106 6.46 6.52 8.52
N GLU A 107 6.15 6.79 7.25
CA GLU A 107 4.91 6.35 6.58
C GLU A 107 4.80 4.83 6.54
N VAL A 108 5.94 4.14 6.41
CA VAL A 108 6.03 2.68 6.35
C VAL A 108 5.54 2.03 7.64
N ASN A 109 5.61 2.74 8.78
CA ASN A 109 5.16 2.21 10.08
C ASN A 109 3.67 1.86 10.07
N LYS A 110 2.87 2.61 9.29
CA LYS A 110 1.43 2.36 9.13
C LYS A 110 1.14 0.99 8.54
N LEU A 111 2.03 0.48 7.69
CA LEU A 111 1.89 -0.81 7.02
C LEU A 111 2.21 -2.02 7.93
N SER A 112 2.80 -1.80 9.11
CA SER A 112 3.19 -2.89 10.04
C SER A 112 2.01 -3.71 10.56
N VAL A 113 0.79 -3.17 10.45
CA VAL A 113 -0.46 -3.81 10.85
C VAL A 113 -0.90 -4.93 9.92
N PHE A 114 -0.39 -5.00 8.68
CA PHE A 114 -0.82 -6.01 7.72
C PHE A 114 -0.20 -7.40 8.01
N PRO A 115 -0.99 -8.41 8.39
CA PRO A 115 -0.46 -9.74 8.66
C PRO A 115 -0.02 -10.48 7.38
N ARG A 116 -0.60 -10.09 6.24
CA ARG A 116 -0.50 -10.80 4.96
C ARG A 116 0.28 -10.05 3.88
N LEU A 117 0.78 -8.85 4.13
CA LEU A 117 1.56 -8.10 3.14
C LEU A 117 2.82 -8.88 2.73
N ARG A 118 3.01 -9.07 1.42
CA ARG A 118 4.15 -9.80 0.82
C ARG A 118 4.89 -8.99 -0.21
N SER A 119 4.22 -8.12 -0.95
CA SER A 119 4.82 -7.29 -1.99
C SER A 119 4.50 -5.82 -1.75
N LEU A 120 5.53 -5.00 -1.69
CA LEU A 120 5.45 -3.54 -1.56
C LEU A 120 6.36 -2.89 -2.59
N THR A 121 5.90 -1.82 -3.23
CA THR A 121 6.75 -0.97 -4.06
C THR A 121 6.57 0.50 -3.67
N LEU A 122 7.69 1.19 -3.56
CA LEU A 122 7.82 2.58 -3.13
C LEU A 122 8.88 3.35 -3.94
N HIS A 123 9.66 2.71 -4.82
CA HIS A 123 10.61 3.39 -5.72
C HIS A 123 9.96 4.51 -6.56
N GLY A 124 10.76 5.46 -7.02
CA GLY A 124 10.25 6.63 -7.73
C GLY A 124 9.39 7.55 -6.85
N ASN A 125 9.57 7.48 -5.53
CA ASN A 125 9.07 8.44 -4.55
C ASN A 125 10.27 9.10 -3.85
N PRO A 126 10.14 10.34 -3.33
CA PRO A 126 11.23 11.01 -2.60
C PRO A 126 11.81 10.23 -1.40
N ILE A 127 11.01 9.37 -0.76
CA ILE A 127 11.43 8.44 0.31
C ILE A 127 12.64 7.56 -0.07
N GLU A 128 12.84 7.28 -1.37
CA GLU A 128 13.95 6.46 -1.86
C GLU A 128 15.33 7.11 -1.60
N GLU A 129 15.37 8.44 -1.47
CA GLU A 129 16.60 9.19 -1.20
C GLU A 129 17.01 9.17 0.29
N GLU A 130 16.11 8.73 1.18
CA GLU A 130 16.41 8.67 2.61
C GLU A 130 17.46 7.59 2.94
N LYS A 131 18.43 7.95 3.78
CA LYS A 131 19.49 7.03 4.20
C LYS A 131 18.91 5.82 4.92
N GLY A 132 19.26 4.63 4.43
CA GLY A 132 18.77 3.38 5.00
C GLY A 132 17.35 3.02 4.57
N TYR A 133 16.81 3.63 3.49
CA TYR A 133 15.48 3.36 2.94
C TYR A 133 15.09 1.87 2.93
N ARG A 134 15.89 1.04 2.25
CA ARG A 134 15.64 -0.40 2.19
C ARG A 134 15.68 -1.05 3.56
N GLN A 135 16.70 -0.74 4.37
CA GLN A 135 16.87 -1.34 5.70
C GLN A 135 15.73 -0.97 6.64
N TYR A 136 15.30 0.29 6.65
CA TYR A 136 14.19 0.78 7.45
C TYR A 136 12.89 0.06 7.10
N VAL A 137 12.60 -0.12 5.80
CA VAL A 137 11.42 -0.85 5.34
C VAL A 137 11.45 -2.30 5.80
N LEU A 138 12.57 -3.00 5.60
CA LEU A 138 12.72 -4.41 5.99
C LEU A 138 12.63 -4.61 7.51
N CYS A 139 13.12 -3.64 8.30
CA CYS A 139 13.02 -3.68 9.76
C CYS A 139 11.59 -3.53 10.27
N ASN A 140 10.78 -2.69 9.62
CA ASN A 140 9.41 -2.45 10.02
C ASN A 140 8.43 -3.48 9.44
N LEU A 141 8.77 -4.07 8.30
CA LEU A 141 7.93 -5.03 7.57
C LEU A 141 8.67 -6.37 7.37
N PRO A 142 9.03 -7.11 8.43
CA PRO A 142 9.86 -8.32 8.28
C PRO A 142 9.17 -9.48 7.53
N ARG A 143 7.87 -9.36 7.20
CA ARG A 143 7.07 -10.40 6.51
C ARG A 143 6.99 -10.22 5.01
N ILE A 144 7.43 -9.08 4.46
CA ILE A 144 7.43 -8.88 3.00
C ILE A 144 8.49 -9.78 2.36
N THR A 145 8.19 -10.31 1.19
CA THR A 145 9.07 -11.19 0.41
C THR A 145 9.62 -10.49 -0.83
N THR A 146 8.94 -9.44 -1.27
CA THR A 146 9.33 -8.62 -2.41
C THR A 146 9.23 -7.14 -2.04
N PHE A 147 10.29 -6.40 -2.35
CA PHE A 147 10.35 -4.95 -2.17
C PHE A 147 10.93 -4.29 -3.41
N ASP A 148 10.25 -3.30 -3.98
CA ASP A 148 10.68 -2.60 -5.21
C ASP A 148 11.05 -3.56 -6.34
N PHE A 149 10.16 -4.52 -6.59
CA PHE A 149 10.30 -5.60 -7.57
C PHE A 149 11.52 -6.53 -7.37
N SER A 150 12.30 -6.32 -6.30
CA SER A 150 13.39 -7.19 -5.89
C SER A 150 12.92 -8.20 -4.84
N GLY A 151 13.30 -9.47 -5.00
CA GLY A 151 13.10 -10.46 -3.96
C GLY A 151 13.99 -10.16 -2.74
N ILE A 152 13.46 -10.37 -1.55
CA ILE A 152 14.19 -10.18 -0.29
C ILE A 152 14.93 -11.46 0.07
N THR A 153 16.23 -11.35 0.26
CA THR A 153 17.09 -12.47 0.65
C THR A 153 17.33 -12.48 2.16
N LYS A 154 17.89 -13.59 2.68
CA LYS A 154 18.34 -13.64 4.08
C LYS A 154 19.44 -12.62 4.37
N ALA A 155 20.31 -12.33 3.40
CA ALA A 155 21.38 -11.34 3.54
C ALA A 155 20.83 -9.91 3.68
N ASP A 156 19.76 -9.58 2.95
CA ASP A 156 19.04 -8.31 3.11
C ASP A 156 18.54 -8.15 4.54
N LEU A 157 17.90 -9.19 5.10
CA LEU A 157 17.35 -9.18 6.45
C LEU A 157 18.44 -9.04 7.52
N THR A 158 19.56 -9.76 7.39
CA THR A 158 20.70 -9.62 8.29
C THR A 158 21.27 -8.20 8.24
N THR A 159 21.39 -7.63 7.04
CA THR A 159 21.88 -6.25 6.86
C THR A 159 20.94 -5.24 7.50
N ALA A 160 19.63 -5.43 7.34
CA ALA A 160 18.62 -4.59 7.96
C ALA A 160 18.69 -4.65 9.49
N GLU A 161 18.85 -5.83 10.09
CA GLU A 161 18.95 -5.98 11.54
C GLU A 161 20.22 -5.33 12.13
N VAL A 162 21.36 -5.46 11.44
CA VAL A 162 22.60 -4.76 11.83
C VAL A 162 22.40 -3.25 11.74
N TRP A 163 21.80 -2.78 10.64
CA TRP A 163 21.48 -1.37 10.46
C TRP A 163 20.55 -0.83 11.56
N LYS A 164 19.54 -1.60 11.96
CA LYS A 164 18.63 -1.27 13.06
C LYS A 164 19.36 -1.10 14.38
N CYS A 165 20.24 -2.04 14.73
CA CYS A 165 21.05 -1.95 15.95
C CYS A 165 21.92 -0.69 15.99
N MET A 166 22.38 -0.21 14.82
CA MET A 166 23.25 0.97 14.71
C MET A 166 22.48 2.29 14.67
N ASN A 167 21.26 2.30 14.09
CA ASN A 167 20.56 3.55 13.73
C ASN A 167 19.27 3.80 14.51
N ILE A 168 18.66 2.77 15.10
CA ILE A 168 17.42 2.88 15.86
C ILE A 168 17.75 2.78 17.35
N LYS A 169 17.72 3.91 18.07
CA LYS A 169 17.94 3.93 19.52
C LYS A 169 16.82 3.15 20.23
N PRO A 170 17.13 2.26 21.19
CA PRO A 170 16.10 1.65 22.02
C PRO A 170 15.36 2.74 22.80
N LYS A 171 14.02 2.71 22.78
CA LYS A 171 13.21 3.59 23.62
C LYS A 171 13.57 3.33 25.08
N LYS A 172 14.07 4.35 25.81
CA LYS A 172 14.22 4.27 27.26
C LYS A 172 12.82 4.10 27.86
N VAL A 173 12.54 2.92 28.42
CA VAL A 173 11.33 2.70 29.22
C VAL A 173 11.50 3.53 30.49
N GLN A 174 10.74 4.62 30.60
CA GLN A 174 10.70 5.43 31.81
C GLN A 174 9.80 4.70 32.81
N ILE A 175 10.40 3.86 33.64
CA ILE A 175 9.72 3.24 34.78
C ILE A 175 9.34 4.40 35.71
N LYS A 176 8.05 4.77 35.73
CA LYS A 176 7.52 5.62 36.79
C LYS A 176 7.64 4.82 38.09
N GLN A 177 8.55 5.25 38.96
CA GLN A 177 8.51 4.83 40.35
C GLN A 177 7.27 5.48 40.96
N ASP A 178 6.21 4.70 41.11
CA ASP A 178 5.09 5.07 41.97
C ASP A 178 5.63 5.10 43.40
N VAL A 179 5.75 6.32 43.94
CA VAL A 179 6.12 6.56 45.33
C VAL A 179 4.87 6.32 46.18
N LEU A 180 5.05 5.49 47.21
CA LEU A 180 4.10 5.11 48.27
C LEU A 180 3.42 6.31 48.93
#